data_AF-G4ZKT1-F1
#
_entry.id   AF-G4ZKT1-F1
#
_cell.length_a   1.000
_cell.length_b   1.000
_cell.length_c   1.000
_cell.angle_alpha   90.00
_cell.angle_beta   90.00
_cell.angle_gamma   90.00
#
_symmetry.space_group_name_H-M   'P 1'
#
loop_
_entity.id
_entity.type
_entity.pdbx_description
1 polymer ?
#
loop_
_entity_poly.entity_id
_entity_poly.type
_entity_poly.pdbx_seq_one_letter_code
_entity_poly.pdbx_strand_id
1 'polypeptide(L)'
;YLDGNSGKVEYYHNFIFAATALQLTGDKGEYQDLITWEQLSDAARNALIEKDWGTTLFDLIGAKMPLKDQNFNKTLKAAFPF
;
A
#
# COMPACT_ATOMS: atom_id res chain seq x y z
N TYR A 1 -14.31 11.48 -7.09
CA TYR A 1 -13.13 10.76 -6.59
C TYR A 1 -11.79 11.44 -6.92
N LEU A 2 -11.73 12.43 -7.83
CA LEU A 2 -10.52 13.21 -8.07
C LEU A 2 -10.63 14.63 -7.49
N ASP A 3 -9.49 15.23 -7.17
CA ASP A 3 -9.29 16.67 -6.95
C ASP A 3 -8.12 17.13 -7.83
N GLY A 4 -8.44 17.78 -8.96
CA GLY A 4 -7.47 18.01 -10.04
C GLY A 4 -6.85 16.70 -10.53
N ASN A 5 -5.53 16.54 -10.31
CA ASN A 5 -4.77 15.35 -10.68
C ASN A 5 -4.57 14.37 -9.49
N SER A 6 -5.16 14.65 -8.34
CA SER A 6 -5.04 13.84 -7.12
C SER A 6 -6.21 12.88 -6.97
N GLY A 7 -5.92 11.59 -6.82
CA GLY A 7 -6.91 10.59 -6.42
C GLY A 7 -7.26 10.73 -4.95
N LYS A 8 -8.55 10.76 -4.62
CA LYS A 8 -9.04 10.80 -3.24
C LYS A 8 -9.31 9.39 -2.74
N VAL A 9 -8.60 9.01 -1.69
CA VAL A 9 -8.70 7.69 -1.06
C VAL A 9 -9.06 7.84 0.42
N GLU A 10 -9.83 6.89 0.93
CA GLU A 10 -10.09 6.75 2.36
C GLU A 10 -9.51 5.44 2.88
N TYR A 11 -9.03 5.48 4.12
CA TYR A 11 -8.60 4.32 4.88
C TYR A 11 -9.71 3.91 5.84
N TYR A 12 -10.25 2.71 5.67
CA TYR A 12 -11.42 2.24 6.41
C TYR A 12 -11.24 0.82 6.94
N HIS A 13 -12.06 0.44 7.91
CA HIS A 13 -12.09 -0.93 8.42
C HIS A 13 -13.05 -1.79 7.58
N ASN A 14 -12.51 -2.82 6.93
CA ASN A 14 -13.29 -3.81 6.21
C ASN A 14 -13.63 -4.99 7.14
N PHE A 15 -14.90 -5.03 7.57
CA PHE A 15 -15.38 -6.06 8.49
C PHE A 15 -15.39 -7.48 7.91
N ILE A 16 -15.46 -7.65 6.58
CA ILE A 16 -15.45 -8.98 5.95
C ILE A 16 -14.07 -9.63 6.10
N PHE A 17 -13.01 -8.83 5.95
CA PHE A 17 -11.62 -9.32 6.06
C PHE A 17 -11.00 -9.06 7.44
N ALA A 18 -11.77 -8.49 8.38
CA ALA A 18 -11.30 -8.05 9.70
C ALA A 18 -9.98 -7.24 9.61
N ALA A 19 -9.85 -6.42 8.57
CA ALA A 19 -8.63 -5.72 8.21
C ALA A 19 -8.94 -4.32 7.69
N THR A 20 -7.94 -3.45 7.65
CA THR A 20 -8.08 -2.12 7.06
C THR A 20 -7.77 -2.15 5.56
N ALA A 21 -8.47 -1.33 4.80
CA ALA A 21 -8.35 -1.26 3.34
C ALA A 21 -8.42 0.19 2.84
N LEU A 22 -8.10 0.37 1.56
CA LEU A 22 -8.25 1.64 0.84
C LEU A 22 -9.42 1.55 -0.14
N GLN A 23 -10.20 2.62 -0.25
CA GLN A 23 -11.20 2.79 -1.31
C GLN A 23 -11.26 4.23 -1.80
N LEU A 24 -11.85 4.43 -2.98
CA LEU A 24 -12.07 5.78 -3.52
C LEU A 24 -13.14 6.50 -2.69
N THR A 25 -12.93 7.80 -2.42
CA THR A 25 -13.87 8.60 -1.63
C THR A 25 -14.26 9.94 -2.27
N GLY A 26 -15.44 10.43 -1.88
CA GLY A 26 -15.92 11.77 -2.20
C GLY A 26 -15.31 12.85 -1.30
N ASP A 27 -14.86 12.46 -0.11
CA ASP A 27 -14.43 13.37 0.94
C ASP A 27 -13.04 13.95 0.69
N LYS A 28 -12.77 15.13 1.25
CA LYS A 28 -11.46 15.77 1.15
C LYS A 28 -10.51 15.13 2.15
N GLY A 29 -9.35 14.66 1.67
CA GLY A 29 -8.28 14.12 2.50
C GLY A 29 -7.16 15.12 2.77
N GLU A 30 -6.00 14.56 3.12
CA GLU A 30 -4.76 15.28 3.43
C GLU A 30 -3.60 14.76 2.57
N TYR A 31 -2.54 15.56 2.44
CA TYR A 31 -1.29 15.18 1.81
C TYR A 31 -0.24 14.78 2.85
N GLN A 32 0.69 13.89 2.47
CA GLN A 32 1.82 13.47 3.28
C GLN A 32 3.12 13.77 2.52
N ASP A 33 4.23 13.91 3.26
CA ASP A 33 5.54 14.06 2.65
C ASP A 33 5.90 12.79 1.88
N LEU A 34 6.20 12.96 0.58
CA LEU A 34 6.51 11.86 -0.33
C LEU A 34 8.02 11.61 -0.37
N ILE A 35 8.41 10.35 -0.14
CA ILE A 35 9.73 9.82 -0.48
C ILE A 35 9.56 8.63 -1.44
N THR A 36 10.20 8.69 -2.60
CA THR A 36 10.13 7.61 -3.59
C THR A 36 11.10 6.49 -3.26
N TRP A 37 10.90 5.31 -3.86
CA TRP A 37 11.76 4.15 -3.64
C TRP A 37 13.23 4.42 -4.01
N GLU A 38 13.45 5.18 -5.07
CA GLU A 38 14.77 5.58 -5.59
C GLU A 38 15.45 6.61 -4.68
N GLN A 39 14.66 7.45 -4.00
CA GLN A 39 15.17 8.46 -3.05
C GLN A 39 15.62 7.86 -1.72
N LEU A 40 15.19 6.64 -1.38
CA LEU A 40 15.65 5.94 -0.18
C LEU A 40 17.14 5.58 -0.27
N SER A 41 17.81 5.50 0.88
CA SER A 41 19.14 4.89 0.95
C SER A 41 19.07 3.38 0.75
N ASP A 42 20.19 2.76 0.36
CA ASP A 42 20.28 1.30 0.25
C ASP A 42 19.92 0.60 1.56
N ALA A 43 20.39 1.15 2.69
CA ALA A 43 20.07 0.63 4.01
C ALA A 43 18.56 0.66 4.31
N ALA A 44 17.87 1.75 3.94
CA ALA A 44 16.43 1.86 4.12
C ALA A 44 15.67 0.88 3.22
N ARG A 45 16.06 0.76 1.93
CA ARG A 45 15.46 -0.23 1.02
C ARG A 45 15.63 -1.65 1.54
N ASN A 46 16.85 -2.03 1.96
CA ASN A 46 17.13 -3.36 2.50
C ASN A 46 16.32 -3.64 3.75
N ALA A 47 16.22 -2.69 4.69
CA ALA A 47 15.40 -2.84 5.87
C ALA A 47 13.92 -3.08 5.53
N LEU A 48 13.35 -2.36 4.56
CA LEU A 48 11.96 -2.56 4.12
C LEU A 48 11.75 -3.92 3.43
N ILE A 49 12.76 -4.43 2.72
CA ILE A 49 12.72 -5.73 2.01
C ILE A 49 12.83 -6.92 2.97
N GLU A 50 13.73 -6.82 3.94
CA GLU A 50 14.10 -7.92 4.86
C GLU A 50 13.16 -8.04 6.04
N LYS A 51 12.53 -6.92 6.43
CA LYS A 51 11.56 -6.91 7.53
C LYS A 51 10.41 -7.87 7.25
N ASP A 52 10.13 -8.73 8.23
CA ASP A 52 8.84 -9.41 8.32
C ASP A 52 7.79 -8.43 8.83
N TRP A 53 6.81 -8.12 7.97
CA TRP A 53 5.76 -7.13 8.19
C TRP A 53 4.51 -7.71 8.86
N GLY A 54 4.49 -9.01 9.13
CA GLY A 54 3.47 -9.64 9.93
C GLY A 54 2.82 -10.80 9.21
N THR A 55 2.94 -11.97 9.82
CA THR A 55 2.19 -13.18 9.56
C THR A 55 1.06 -13.27 10.60
N THR A 56 -0.13 -12.77 10.26
CA THR A 56 -1.33 -13.08 11.07
C THR A 56 -1.72 -14.55 10.87
N LEU A 57 -2.54 -15.11 11.77
CA LEU A 57 -2.94 -16.54 11.92
C LEU A 57 -3.22 -17.38 10.65
N PHE A 58 -3.31 -16.77 9.46
CA PHE A 58 -3.47 -17.47 8.18
C PHE A 58 -2.64 -16.95 7.01
N ASP A 59 -1.56 -16.16 7.16
CA ASP A 59 -0.72 -15.59 6.06
C ASP A 59 -1.45 -14.79 4.95
N LEU A 60 -2.79 -14.75 5.01
CA LEU A 60 -3.74 -14.17 4.07
C LEU A 60 -4.08 -12.71 4.42
N ILE A 61 -3.83 -12.31 5.68
CA ILE A 61 -4.22 -11.00 6.24
C ILE A 61 -2.97 -10.21 6.71
N GLY A 62 -1.78 -10.77 6.51
CA GLY A 62 -0.52 -10.16 6.89
C GLY A 62 -0.15 -8.97 6.01
N ALA A 63 0.31 -7.89 6.63
CA ALA A 63 0.86 -6.75 5.89
C ALA A 63 2.12 -7.19 5.13
N LYS A 64 2.26 -6.78 3.87
CA LYS A 64 3.44 -7.05 3.04
C LYS A 64 3.91 -5.73 2.45
N MET A 65 5.24 -5.51 2.42
CA MET A 65 5.80 -4.35 1.73
C MET A 65 5.47 -4.46 0.23
N PRO A 66 4.64 -3.56 -0.34
CA PRO A 66 4.15 -3.70 -1.71
C PRO A 66 5.21 -3.34 -2.75
N LEU A 67 6.22 -2.56 -2.39
CA LEU A 67 7.28 -2.09 -3.29
C LEU A 67 8.50 -3.02 -3.38
N LYS A 68 8.54 -4.12 -2.61
CA LYS A 68 9.59 -5.13 -2.75
C LYS A 68 9.48 -5.78 -4.15
N ASP A 69 10.59 -5.96 -4.86
CA ASP A 69 10.62 -6.38 -6.27
C ASP A 69 9.67 -7.55 -6.63
N GLN A 70 9.69 -8.62 -5.84
CA GLN A 70 8.83 -9.80 -6.07
C GLN A 70 7.34 -9.50 -5.88
N ASN A 71 7.01 -8.52 -5.05
CA ASN A 71 5.64 -8.09 -4.77
C ASN A 71 5.20 -7.02 -5.76
N PHE A 72 6.07 -6.08 -6.13
CA PHE A 72 5.72 -4.94 -6.97
C PHE A 72 5.08 -5.36 -8.30
N ASN A 73 5.71 -6.25 -9.06
CA ASN A 73 5.16 -6.75 -10.33
C ASN A 73 3.84 -7.53 -10.14
N LYS A 74 3.71 -8.29 -9.04
CA LYS A 74 2.46 -9.00 -8.71
C LYS A 74 1.36 -8.01 -8.38
N THR A 75 1.67 -6.98 -7.60
CA THR A 75 0.76 -5.90 -7.23
C THR A 75 0.32 -5.11 -8.45
N LEU A 76 1.23 -4.75 -9.36
CA LEU A 76 0.89 -4.07 -10.62
C LEU A 76 -0.07 -4.91 -11.47
N LYS A 77 0.20 -6.20 -11.64
CA LYS A 77 -0.69 -7.10 -12.38
C LYS A 77 -2.06 -7.23 -11.74
N ALA A 78 -2.14 -7.30 -10.41
CA ALA A 78 -3.40 -7.37 -9.68
C ALA A 78 -4.18 -6.04 -9.68
N ALA A 79 -3.48 -4.91 -9.77
CA ALA A 79 -4.07 -3.58 -9.78
C ALA A 79 -4.49 -3.11 -11.18
N PHE A 80 -4.14 -3.85 -12.24
CA PHE A 80 -4.48 -3.48 -13.61
C PHE A 80 -6.00 -3.51 -13.82
N PRO A 81 -6.63 -2.37 -14.18
CA PRO A 81 -8.09 -2.27 -14.20
C PRO A 81 -8.73 -2.54 -15.57
N PHE A 82 -7.96 -3.02 -16.56
CA PHE A 82 -8.43 -3.22 -17.94
C PHE A 82 -8.28 -4.67 -18.41
#